data_AF-A0A2K3M6Q3-F1
#
_entry.id   AF-A0A2K3M6Q3-F1
#
_cell.length_a   1.000
_cell.length_b   1.000
_cell.length_c   1.000
_cell.angle_alpha   90.00
_cell.angle_beta   90.00
_cell.angle_gamma   90.00
#
_symmetry.space_group_name_H-M   'P 1'
#
loop_
_entity.id
_entity.type
_entity.pdbx_description
1 polymer ?
#
loop_
_entity_poly.entity_id
_entity_poly.type
_entity_poly.pdbx_seq_one_letter_code
_entity_poly.pdbx_strand_id
1 'polypeptide(L)'
;VYYLLSQVQDDIFFIAALLLKLEKRIAEVYIESKELGFTKPGPYMFELMADLNITHTTAADLMDKIKDASDLLEEKSTGTICRLETIKDILDIIFRDGGTSHAKYYRVHVKEAEAWSANGSKGSRTLSWWCFNPGIALEVFAKFGVGSIILTSGTLSPLDSFAGELKLDFPIRLENPHVIGPNQIWAGVVPVGPSGRTFNSSYRTRDTMEYKQELGNAIGM
;
A
#
# COMPACT_ATOMS: atom_id res chain seq x y z
N VAL A 1 -26.73 20.07 23.43
CA VAL A 1 -25.64 19.27 24.04
C VAL A 1 -26.07 17.80 24.21
N TYR A 2 -27.08 17.47 25.02
CA TYR A 2 -27.53 16.07 25.18
C TYR A 2 -27.97 15.36 23.89
N TYR A 3 -28.73 16.03 23.02
CA TYR A 3 -29.17 15.45 21.74
C TYR A 3 -28.01 15.15 20.79
N LEU A 4 -27.04 16.07 20.70
CA LEU A 4 -25.82 15.89 19.90
C LEU A 4 -24.96 14.75 20.44
N LEU A 5 -24.78 14.65 21.76
CA LEU A 5 -24.04 13.56 22.39
C LEU A 5 -24.71 12.19 22.17
N SER A 6 -26.05 12.14 22.21
CA SER A 6 -26.81 10.92 21.90
C SER A 6 -26.62 10.49 20.45
N GLN A 7 -26.67 11.44 19.53
CA GLN A 7 -26.52 11.19 18.09
C GLN A 7 -25.11 10.64 17.74
N VAL A 8 -24.05 11.25 18.27
CA VAL A 8 -22.68 10.76 18.05
C VAL A 8 -22.49 9.36 18.64
N GLN A 9 -23.15 9.06 19.75
CA GLN A 9 -23.11 7.73 20.35
C GLN A 9 -23.81 6.68 19.47
N ASP A 10 -24.95 7.02 18.85
CA ASP A 10 -25.62 6.17 17.85
C ASP A 10 -24.74 5.96 16.60
N ASP A 11 -24.02 6.99 16.16
CA ASP A 11 -23.09 6.90 15.03
C ASP A 11 -21.91 5.96 15.32
N ILE A 12 -21.37 5.98 16.55
CA ILE A 12 -20.34 5.01 16.99
C ILE A 12 -20.85 3.57 16.88
N PHE A 13 -22.09 3.29 17.33
CA PHE A 13 -22.68 1.95 17.22
C PHE A 13 -22.86 1.53 15.77
N PHE A 14 -23.33 2.46 14.92
CA PHE A 14 -23.46 2.22 13.49
C PHE A 14 -22.12 1.89 12.83
N ILE A 15 -21.07 2.67 13.11
CA ILE A 15 -19.70 2.45 12.60
C ILE A 15 -19.18 1.08 13.06
N ALA A 16 -19.30 0.75 14.35
CA ALA A 16 -18.86 -0.54 14.88
C ALA A 16 -19.58 -1.72 14.19
N ALA A 17 -20.89 -1.62 14.00
CA ALA A 17 -21.67 -2.64 13.29
C ALA A 17 -21.23 -2.78 11.82
N LEU A 18 -20.91 -1.67 11.15
CA LEU A 18 -20.44 -1.67 9.77
C LEU A 18 -19.04 -2.29 9.64
N LEU A 19 -18.12 -2.01 10.57
CA LEU A 19 -16.79 -2.62 10.60
C LEU A 19 -16.84 -4.13 10.86
N LEU A 20 -17.73 -4.59 11.74
CA LEU A 20 -17.95 -6.03 11.97
C LEU A 20 -18.50 -6.72 10.72
N LYS A 21 -19.39 -6.06 9.97
CA LYS A 21 -19.87 -6.59 8.69
C LYS A 21 -18.76 -6.66 7.65
N LEU A 22 -17.90 -5.65 7.57
CA LEU A 22 -16.74 -5.64 6.68
C LEU A 22 -15.78 -6.78 7.02
N GLU A 23 -15.44 -6.96 8.31
CA GLU A 23 -14.59 -8.07 8.78
C GLU A 23 -15.18 -9.42 8.37
N LYS A 24 -16.48 -9.64 8.63
CA LYS A 24 -17.18 -10.86 8.23
C LYS A 24 -17.12 -11.08 6.72
N ARG A 25 -17.37 -10.02 5.92
CA ARG A 25 -17.34 -10.09 4.46
C ARG A 25 -15.96 -10.47 3.92
N ILE A 26 -14.88 -9.97 4.53
CA ILE A 26 -13.50 -10.34 4.22
C ILE A 26 -13.21 -11.80 4.63
N ALA A 27 -13.75 -12.24 5.77
CA ALA A 27 -13.64 -13.62 6.26
C ALA A 27 -14.36 -14.66 5.37
N GLU A 28 -15.34 -14.23 4.57
CA GLU A 28 -16.07 -15.09 3.63
C GLU A 28 -15.40 -15.20 2.24
N VAL A 29 -14.39 -14.37 1.94
CA VAL A 29 -13.67 -14.46 0.67
C VAL A 29 -13.01 -15.83 0.52
N TYR A 30 -13.28 -16.53 -0.57
CA TYR A 30 -12.65 -17.83 -0.83
C TYR A 30 -11.18 -17.63 -1.24
N ILE A 31 -10.27 -18.26 -0.50
CA ILE A 31 -8.81 -18.25 -0.76
C ILE A 31 -8.40 -19.68 -1.13
N GLU A 32 -8.01 -19.88 -2.38
CA GLU A 32 -7.62 -21.20 -2.89
C GLU A 32 -6.27 -21.66 -2.34
N SER A 33 -5.31 -20.74 -2.22
CA SER A 33 -3.98 -21.00 -1.66
C SER A 33 -3.62 -19.98 -0.60
N LYS A 34 -3.27 -20.44 0.60
CA LYS A 34 -2.78 -19.57 1.68
C LYS A 34 -1.51 -18.80 1.29
N GLU A 35 -0.69 -19.38 0.41
CA GLU A 35 0.53 -18.75 -0.09
C GLU A 35 0.23 -17.62 -1.07
N LEU A 36 -0.65 -17.88 -2.05
CA LEU A 36 -0.97 -16.94 -3.14
C LEU A 36 -2.07 -15.94 -2.80
N GLY A 37 -2.90 -16.21 -1.79
CA GLY A 37 -4.04 -15.37 -1.42
C GLY A 37 -5.14 -15.30 -2.48
N PHE A 38 -6.02 -14.31 -2.34
CA PHE A 38 -7.07 -13.98 -3.30
C PHE A 38 -6.75 -12.62 -3.94
N THR A 39 -6.74 -12.53 -5.27
CA THR A 39 -6.45 -11.27 -5.99
C THR A 39 -7.52 -10.95 -7.03
N LYS A 40 -7.95 -9.69 -7.08
CA LYS A 40 -8.89 -9.16 -8.08
C LYS A 40 -8.44 -7.80 -8.64
N PRO A 41 -8.96 -7.38 -9.81
CA PRO A 41 -8.78 -6.03 -10.31
C PRO A 41 -9.25 -4.97 -9.30
N GLY A 42 -8.63 -3.79 -9.31
CA GLY A 42 -8.96 -2.71 -8.38
C GLY A 42 -10.45 -2.32 -8.28
N PRO A 43 -11.25 -2.32 -9.37
CA PRO A 43 -12.69 -2.05 -9.29
C PRO A 43 -13.49 -2.95 -8.36
N TYR A 44 -13.02 -4.18 -8.08
CA TYR A 44 -13.66 -5.09 -7.12
C TYR A 44 -13.78 -4.47 -5.71
N MET A 45 -12.94 -3.49 -5.36
CA MET A 45 -13.06 -2.78 -4.08
C MET A 45 -14.42 -2.09 -3.94
N PHE A 46 -14.94 -1.50 -5.03
CA PHE A 46 -16.24 -0.82 -5.00
C PHE A 46 -17.39 -1.82 -4.85
N GLU A 47 -17.27 -3.02 -5.42
CA GLU A 47 -18.25 -4.10 -5.21
C GLU A 47 -18.27 -4.54 -3.74
N LEU A 48 -17.08 -4.76 -3.15
CA LEU A 48 -16.95 -5.12 -1.73
C LEU A 48 -17.54 -4.07 -0.79
N MET A 49 -17.33 -2.78 -1.10
CA MET A 49 -17.86 -1.67 -0.32
C MET A 49 -19.37 -1.50 -0.54
N ALA A 50 -19.86 -1.73 -1.76
CA ALA A 50 -21.28 -1.67 -2.09
C ALA A 50 -22.11 -2.74 -1.36
N ASP A 51 -21.56 -3.95 -1.13
CA ASP A 51 -22.18 -4.99 -0.30
C ASP A 51 -22.49 -4.50 1.14
N LEU A 52 -21.80 -3.45 1.60
CA LEU A 52 -21.96 -2.81 2.90
C LEU A 52 -22.76 -1.49 2.84
N ASN A 53 -23.36 -1.18 1.69
CA ASN A 53 -23.99 0.11 1.37
C ASN A 53 -23.04 1.31 1.43
N ILE A 54 -21.75 1.09 1.23
CA ILE A 54 -20.74 2.16 1.12
C ILE A 54 -20.51 2.44 -0.36
N THR A 55 -21.02 3.58 -0.83
CA THR A 55 -20.99 4.00 -2.22
C THR A 55 -20.49 5.44 -2.32
N HIS A 56 -20.30 5.98 -3.52
CA HIS A 56 -19.94 7.39 -3.70
C HIS A 56 -20.92 8.37 -3.03
N THR A 57 -22.19 8.00 -2.86
CA THR A 57 -23.20 8.87 -2.24
C THR A 57 -23.20 8.76 -0.72
N THR A 58 -22.88 7.59 -0.16
CA THR A 58 -22.94 7.36 1.31
C THR A 58 -21.59 7.50 2.00
N ALA A 59 -20.48 7.43 1.24
CA ALA A 59 -19.14 7.50 1.79
C ALA A 59 -18.84 8.84 2.47
N ALA A 60 -19.32 9.96 1.92
CA ALA A 60 -19.12 11.29 2.51
C ALA A 60 -19.74 11.38 3.93
N ASP A 61 -21.02 11.03 4.04
CA ASP A 61 -21.72 10.99 5.33
C ASP A 61 -21.05 10.03 6.32
N LEU A 62 -20.58 8.88 5.85
CA LEU A 62 -19.84 7.93 6.69
C LEU A 62 -18.51 8.51 7.17
N MET A 63 -17.75 9.19 6.31
CA MET A 63 -16.48 9.82 6.67
C MET A 63 -16.68 10.94 7.70
N ASP A 64 -17.75 11.72 7.60
CA ASP A 64 -18.09 12.75 8.59
C ASP A 64 -18.45 12.12 9.95
N LYS A 65 -19.29 11.08 9.97
CA LYS A 65 -19.60 10.31 11.19
C LYS A 65 -18.35 9.72 11.84
N ILE A 66 -17.44 9.17 11.03
CA ILE A 66 -16.17 8.60 11.46
C ILE A 66 -15.29 9.68 12.09
N LYS A 67 -15.26 10.89 11.52
CA LYS A 67 -14.53 12.03 12.06
C LYS A 67 -15.10 12.45 13.42
N ASP A 68 -16.41 12.70 13.50
CA ASP A 68 -17.07 13.10 14.75
C ASP A 68 -16.90 12.06 15.87
N ALA A 69 -16.98 10.77 15.50
CA ALA A 69 -16.71 9.67 16.40
C ALA A 69 -15.25 9.62 16.87
N SER A 70 -14.29 9.94 15.99
CA SER A 70 -12.86 9.97 16.33
C SER A 70 -12.58 11.09 17.32
N ASP A 71 -13.05 12.31 17.04
CA ASP A 71 -12.92 13.48 17.91
C ASP A 71 -13.46 13.20 19.34
N LEU A 72 -14.66 12.60 19.44
CA LEU A 72 -15.26 12.25 20.74
C LEU A 72 -14.48 11.16 21.49
N LEU A 73 -13.92 10.19 20.77
CA LEU A 73 -13.15 9.11 21.37
C LEU A 73 -11.79 9.60 21.88
N GLU A 74 -11.16 10.54 21.18
CA GLU A 74 -9.92 11.18 21.62
C GLU A 74 -10.14 11.95 22.93
N GLU A 75 -11.22 12.71 23.06
CA GLU A 75 -11.57 13.45 24.28
C GLU A 75 -11.79 12.53 25.51
N LYS A 76 -12.28 11.31 25.30
CA LYS A 76 -12.60 10.35 26.37
C LYS A 76 -11.47 9.38 26.68
N SER A 77 -10.47 9.25 25.82
CA SER A 77 -9.46 8.20 25.91
C SER A 77 -8.20 8.67 26.65
N THR A 78 -7.88 8.02 27.77
CA THR A 78 -6.57 8.16 28.44
C THR A 78 -5.64 7.03 27.97
N GLY A 79 -5.24 7.05 26.69
CA GLY A 79 -4.10 6.25 26.21
C GLY A 79 -4.40 5.07 25.27
N THR A 80 -5.63 4.87 24.80
CA THR A 80 -5.92 3.88 23.74
C THR A 80 -5.88 4.56 22.37
N ILE A 81 -4.96 4.15 21.50
CA ILE A 81 -4.87 4.66 20.12
C ILE A 81 -6.12 4.24 19.34
N CYS A 82 -7.00 5.19 19.04
CA CYS A 82 -8.11 4.98 18.10
C CYS A 82 -7.57 5.13 16.67
N ARG A 83 -7.79 4.14 15.80
CA ARG A 83 -7.35 4.18 14.38
C ARG A 83 -8.50 4.38 13.41
N LEU A 84 -9.59 4.96 13.91
CA LEU A 84 -10.78 5.22 13.12
C LEU A 84 -10.51 6.25 12.00
N GLU A 85 -9.60 7.20 12.26
CA GLU A 85 -8.91 8.07 11.29
C GLU A 85 -8.44 7.30 10.04
N THR A 86 -7.79 6.14 10.23
CA THR A 86 -7.23 5.36 9.12
C THR A 86 -8.33 4.81 8.21
N ILE A 87 -9.53 4.52 8.74
CA ILE A 87 -10.67 4.06 7.93
C ILE A 87 -11.19 5.21 7.08
N LYS A 88 -11.26 6.43 7.63
CA LYS A 88 -11.58 7.64 6.86
C LYS A 88 -10.60 7.82 5.70
N ASP A 89 -9.30 7.74 5.96
CA ASP A 89 -8.26 7.88 4.92
C ASP A 89 -8.41 6.82 3.81
N ILE A 90 -8.72 5.58 4.19
CA ILE A 90 -9.00 4.51 3.22
C ILE A 90 -10.20 4.85 2.35
N LEU A 91 -11.30 5.32 2.95
CA LEU A 91 -12.51 5.72 2.22
C LEU A 91 -12.25 6.92 1.30
N ASP A 92 -11.47 7.90 1.77
CA ASP A 92 -11.07 9.06 0.96
C ASP A 92 -10.27 8.62 -0.28
N ILE A 93 -9.36 7.66 -0.12
CA ILE A 93 -8.60 7.10 -1.24
C ILE A 93 -9.51 6.31 -2.20
N ILE A 94 -10.45 5.50 -1.69
CA ILE A 94 -11.38 4.69 -2.50
C ILE A 94 -12.33 5.58 -3.30
N PHE A 95 -12.97 6.54 -2.66
CA PHE A 95 -14.04 7.33 -3.25
C PHE A 95 -13.56 8.68 -3.80
N ARG A 96 -12.24 8.86 -3.93
CA ARG A 96 -11.62 10.11 -4.37
C ARG A 96 -12.22 10.66 -5.65
N ASP A 97 -12.38 11.98 -5.70
CA ASP A 97 -12.90 12.74 -6.84
C ASP A 97 -14.28 12.26 -7.36
N GLY A 98 -15.01 11.45 -6.59
CA GLY A 98 -16.32 10.92 -6.98
C GLY A 98 -16.30 9.94 -8.15
N GLY A 99 -15.12 9.47 -8.57
CA GLY A 99 -14.95 8.62 -9.74
C GLY A 99 -14.20 7.31 -9.46
N THR A 100 -14.30 6.35 -10.37
CA THR A 100 -13.66 5.01 -10.26
C THR A 100 -12.49 4.82 -11.22
N SER A 101 -12.15 5.84 -12.02
CA SER A 101 -11.16 5.75 -13.11
C SER A 101 -9.76 5.39 -12.63
N HIS A 102 -9.39 5.81 -11.41
CA HIS A 102 -8.10 5.52 -10.79
C HIS A 102 -7.96 4.03 -10.42
N ALA A 103 -9.07 3.35 -10.14
CA ALA A 103 -9.10 1.96 -9.68
C ALA A 103 -8.48 0.96 -10.67
N LYS A 104 -8.39 1.30 -11.97
CA LYS A 104 -7.74 0.46 -12.98
C LYS A 104 -6.26 0.19 -12.68
N TYR A 105 -5.62 1.10 -11.95
CA TYR A 105 -4.23 0.99 -11.53
C TYR A 105 -4.05 0.27 -10.19
N TYR A 106 -5.14 -0.18 -9.57
CA TYR A 106 -5.10 -0.85 -8.28
C TYR A 106 -5.33 -2.36 -8.42
N ARG A 107 -4.95 -3.13 -7.39
CA ARG A 107 -5.36 -4.53 -7.20
C ARG A 107 -5.87 -4.74 -5.78
N VAL A 108 -6.97 -5.47 -5.66
CA VAL A 108 -7.47 -5.94 -4.37
C VAL A 108 -6.82 -7.27 -4.07
N HIS A 109 -6.24 -7.41 -2.88
CA HIS A 109 -5.61 -8.63 -2.42
C HIS A 109 -6.08 -8.98 -1.01
N VAL A 110 -6.43 -10.25 -0.76
CA VAL A 110 -6.76 -10.76 0.56
C VAL A 110 -5.83 -11.92 0.88
N LYS A 111 -5.11 -11.82 2.00
CA LYS A 111 -4.21 -12.86 2.49
C LYS A 111 -4.56 -13.28 3.90
N GLU A 112 -4.53 -14.58 4.16
CA GLU A 112 -4.64 -15.13 5.51
C GLU A 112 -3.25 -15.11 6.17
N ALA A 113 -3.15 -14.49 7.33
CA ALA A 113 -1.97 -14.49 8.18
C ALA A 113 -2.23 -15.42 9.38
N GLU A 114 -1.23 -16.25 9.70
CA GLU A 114 -1.21 -17.01 10.94
C GLU A 114 -0.92 -16.06 12.09
N ALA A 115 -1.93 -15.76 12.91
CA ALA A 115 -1.74 -15.07 14.17
C ALA A 115 -1.67 -16.12 15.29
N TRP A 116 -0.53 -16.22 15.97
CA TRP A 116 -0.42 -17.04 17.17
C TRP A 116 -1.09 -16.31 18.33
N SER A 117 -2.19 -16.86 18.84
CA SER A 117 -2.88 -16.36 20.04
C SER A 117 -2.88 -17.44 21.12
N ALA A 118 -2.85 -17.01 22.39
CA ALA A 118 -2.85 -17.88 23.57
C ALA A 118 -4.09 -18.81 23.65
N ASN A 119 -5.15 -18.51 22.89
CA ASN A 119 -6.39 -19.31 22.80
C ASN A 119 -6.54 -20.09 21.48
N GLY A 120 -5.44 -20.38 20.77
CA GLY A 120 -5.43 -21.10 19.50
C GLY A 120 -5.31 -20.19 18.26
N SER A 121 -5.09 -20.79 17.09
CA SER A 121 -4.94 -20.06 15.83
C SER A 121 -6.29 -19.56 15.30
N LYS A 122 -6.66 -18.32 15.61
CA LYS A 122 -7.65 -17.60 14.79
C LYS A 122 -6.90 -16.98 13.61
N GLY A 123 -7.07 -17.55 12.42
CA GLY A 123 -6.54 -16.96 11.19
C GLY A 123 -7.07 -15.54 11.03
N SER A 124 -6.17 -14.57 10.91
CA SER A 124 -6.53 -13.18 10.63
C SER A 124 -6.37 -12.93 9.15
N ARG A 125 -7.27 -12.15 8.53
CA ARG A 125 -7.17 -11.81 7.12
C ARG A 125 -6.82 -10.35 6.94
N THR A 126 -5.87 -10.09 6.05
CA THR A 126 -5.50 -8.73 5.65
C THR A 126 -6.12 -8.42 4.29
N LEU A 127 -6.96 -7.39 4.23
CA LEU A 127 -7.41 -6.78 2.98
C LEU A 127 -6.41 -5.71 2.55
N SER A 128 -5.99 -5.76 1.29
CA SER A 128 -5.06 -4.83 0.69
C SER A 128 -5.61 -4.25 -0.60
N TRP A 129 -5.36 -2.97 -0.84
CA TRP A 129 -5.67 -2.30 -2.10
C TRP A 129 -4.42 -1.58 -2.62
N TRP A 130 -3.64 -2.28 -3.43
CA TRP A 130 -2.32 -1.83 -3.85
C TRP A 130 -2.42 -0.96 -5.09
N CYS A 131 -1.86 0.25 -5.02
CA CYS A 131 -1.68 1.12 -6.17
C CYS A 131 -0.40 0.76 -6.94
N PHE A 132 -0.51 0.53 -8.25
CA PHE A 132 0.63 0.26 -9.14
C PHE A 132 0.95 1.43 -10.06
N ASN A 133 0.51 2.64 -9.71
CA ASN A 133 0.81 3.85 -10.46
C ASN A 133 1.10 5.01 -9.49
N PRO A 134 2.38 5.32 -9.22
CA PRO A 134 2.74 6.36 -8.26
C PRO A 134 2.27 7.76 -8.71
N GLY A 135 2.10 7.99 -10.01
CA GLY A 135 1.59 9.26 -10.53
C GLY A 135 0.22 9.66 -9.99
N ILE A 136 -0.65 8.72 -9.59
CA ILE A 136 -1.95 9.04 -8.97
C ILE A 136 -1.79 9.73 -7.60
N ALA A 137 -0.72 9.42 -6.87
CA ALA A 137 -0.42 10.11 -5.61
C ALA A 137 0.11 11.53 -5.89
N LEU A 138 0.88 11.70 -6.97
CA LEU A 138 1.52 12.97 -7.32
C LEU A 138 0.61 13.96 -8.05
N GLU A 139 -0.44 13.47 -8.72
CA GLU A 139 -1.52 14.29 -9.30
C GLU A 139 -2.15 15.24 -8.26
N VAL A 140 -2.07 14.91 -6.97
CA VAL A 140 -2.59 15.73 -5.87
C VAL A 140 -1.86 17.07 -5.73
N PHE A 141 -0.57 17.13 -6.07
CA PHE A 141 0.21 18.36 -5.93
C PHE A 141 -0.28 19.47 -6.85
N ALA A 142 -0.65 19.11 -8.08
CA ALA A 142 -1.26 20.05 -9.02
C ALA A 142 -2.61 20.57 -8.48
N LYS A 143 -3.42 19.69 -7.88
CA LYS A 143 -4.72 20.07 -7.28
C LYS A 143 -4.58 21.00 -6.07
N PHE A 144 -3.55 20.80 -5.24
CA PHE A 144 -3.27 21.68 -4.10
C PHE A 144 -2.59 23.00 -4.50
N GLY A 145 -2.33 23.24 -5.78
CA GLY A 145 -1.70 24.48 -6.24
C GLY A 145 -0.25 24.61 -5.77
N VAL A 146 0.47 23.47 -5.63
CA VAL A 146 1.90 23.49 -5.30
C VAL A 146 2.65 24.26 -6.39
N GLY A 147 3.28 25.37 -6.02
CA GLY A 147 3.93 26.27 -6.98
C GLY A 147 5.23 25.73 -7.58
N SER A 148 5.96 24.87 -6.87
CA SER A 148 7.21 24.27 -7.35
C SER A 148 7.49 22.93 -6.68
N ILE A 149 7.91 21.95 -7.46
CA ILE A 149 8.40 20.65 -7.00
C ILE A 149 9.84 20.50 -7.47
N ILE A 150 10.76 20.30 -6.52
CA ILE A 150 12.17 20.08 -6.81
C ILE A 150 12.49 18.62 -6.43
N LEU A 151 12.85 17.81 -7.42
CA LEU A 151 13.26 16.43 -7.22
C LEU A 151 14.77 16.31 -7.43
N THR A 152 15.48 15.86 -6.40
CA THR A 152 16.94 15.67 -6.43
C THR A 152 17.31 14.28 -5.94
N SER A 153 18.14 13.57 -6.69
CA SER A 153 18.82 12.35 -6.21
C SER A 153 20.08 12.10 -7.02
N GLY A 154 21.08 11.49 -6.38
CA GLY A 154 22.36 11.14 -7.00
C GLY A 154 22.30 9.95 -7.95
N THR A 155 21.16 9.27 -8.05
CA THR A 155 20.98 8.04 -8.87
C THR A 155 19.77 8.12 -9.80
N LEU A 156 19.14 9.30 -9.95
CA LEU A 156 18.02 9.50 -10.87
C LEU A 156 18.52 9.57 -12.32
N SER A 157 18.67 8.41 -12.94
CA SER A 157 18.95 8.27 -14.37
C SER A 157 18.30 7.00 -14.90
N PRO A 158 17.68 7.00 -16.10
CA PRO A 158 17.44 8.15 -16.98
C PRO A 158 16.20 8.95 -16.57
N LEU A 159 16.28 10.30 -16.57
CA LEU A 159 15.19 11.18 -16.10
C LEU A 159 13.86 11.05 -16.88
N ASP A 160 13.90 10.65 -18.16
CA ASP A 160 12.69 10.46 -18.97
C ASP A 160 11.78 9.34 -18.43
N SER A 161 12.37 8.22 -17.99
CA SER A 161 11.61 7.10 -17.40
C SER A 161 10.93 7.53 -16.11
N PHE A 162 11.68 8.23 -15.24
CA PHE A 162 11.16 8.73 -13.97
C PHE A 162 10.02 9.73 -14.17
N ALA A 163 10.15 10.67 -15.10
CA ALA A 163 9.08 11.62 -15.43
C ALA A 163 7.78 10.90 -15.85
N GLY A 164 7.90 9.89 -16.71
CA GLY A 164 6.78 9.07 -17.16
C GLY A 164 6.10 8.27 -16.05
N GLU A 165 6.89 7.62 -15.19
CA GLU A 165 6.38 6.84 -14.05
C GLU A 165 5.64 7.69 -13.03
N LEU A 166 6.19 8.88 -12.73
CA LEU A 166 5.63 9.82 -11.77
C LEU A 166 4.45 10.64 -12.34
N LYS A 167 4.21 10.57 -13.66
CA LYS A 167 3.25 11.45 -14.37
C LYS A 167 3.44 12.94 -14.05
N LEU A 168 4.67 13.35 -13.80
CA LEU A 168 5.02 14.75 -13.56
C LEU A 168 5.85 15.25 -14.73
N ASP A 169 5.54 16.46 -15.18
CA ASP A 169 6.41 17.15 -16.12
C ASP A 169 7.52 17.87 -15.36
N PHE A 170 8.76 17.57 -15.72
CA PHE A 170 9.96 18.24 -15.21
C PHE A 170 10.54 19.08 -16.35
N PRO A 171 10.10 20.32 -16.55
CA PRO A 171 10.60 21.14 -17.66
C PRO A 171 12.06 21.56 -17.47
N ILE A 172 12.50 21.67 -16.21
CA ILE A 172 13.90 21.94 -15.85
C ILE A 172 14.52 20.62 -15.39
N ARG A 173 15.53 20.15 -16.13
CA ARG A 173 16.24 18.90 -15.85
C ARG A 173 17.73 19.13 -15.87
N LEU A 174 18.43 18.53 -14.90
CA LEU A 174 19.88 18.52 -14.84
C LEU A 174 20.33 17.10 -14.51
N GLU A 175 20.91 16.42 -15.49
CA GLU A 175 21.59 15.14 -15.31
C GLU A 175 23.09 15.39 -15.51
N ASN A 176 23.84 15.44 -14.41
CA ASN A 176 25.27 15.68 -14.48
C ASN A 176 26.00 14.41 -14.93
N PRO A 177 27.08 14.52 -15.72
CA PRO A 177 27.96 13.39 -15.99
C PRO A 177 28.44 12.72 -14.70
N HIS A 178 28.68 11.42 -14.79
CA HIS A 178 29.21 10.65 -13.68
C HIS A 178 30.53 11.27 -13.16
N VAL A 179 30.57 11.65 -11.88
CA VAL A 179 31.71 12.40 -11.30
C VAL A 179 32.91 11.51 -11.02
N ILE A 180 32.71 10.19 -10.82
CA ILE A 180 33.82 9.24 -10.64
C ILE A 180 34.36 8.75 -11.99
N GLY A 181 35.67 8.78 -12.14
CA GLY A 181 36.38 8.26 -13.30
C GLY A 181 36.45 6.72 -13.31
N PRO A 182 36.79 6.09 -14.45
CA PRO A 182 36.80 4.63 -14.61
C PRO A 182 37.72 3.88 -13.63
N ASN A 183 38.75 4.56 -13.12
CA ASN A 183 39.71 3.97 -12.18
C ASN A 183 39.25 4.03 -10.71
N GLN A 184 38.12 4.69 -10.44
CA GLN A 184 37.60 4.88 -9.09
C GLN A 184 36.52 3.86 -8.72
N ILE A 185 35.93 3.16 -9.70
CA ILE A 185 34.95 2.10 -9.49
C ILE A 185 35.15 0.99 -10.51
N TRP A 186 34.97 -0.25 -10.07
CA TRP A 186 34.80 -1.38 -10.96
C TRP A 186 33.34 -1.83 -10.90
N ALA A 187 32.65 -1.76 -12.03
CA ALA A 187 31.31 -2.29 -12.21
C ALA A 187 31.37 -3.40 -13.25
N GLY A 188 30.95 -4.60 -12.87
CA GLY A 188 30.97 -5.76 -13.74
C GLY A 188 29.92 -6.77 -13.31
N VAL A 189 29.45 -7.57 -14.28
CA VAL A 189 28.61 -8.73 -14.00
C VAL A 189 29.53 -9.93 -13.81
N VAL A 190 29.36 -10.65 -12.70
CA VAL A 190 30.08 -11.90 -12.42
C VAL A 190 29.11 -13.07 -12.64
N PRO A 191 29.04 -13.65 -13.85
CA PRO A 191 28.07 -14.70 -14.15
C PRO A 191 28.48 -16.08 -13.61
N VAL A 192 29.73 -16.23 -13.20
CA VAL A 192 30.35 -17.50 -12.79
C VAL A 192 31.16 -17.27 -11.52
N GLY A 193 30.98 -18.14 -10.53
CA GLY A 193 31.66 -18.07 -9.24
C GLY A 193 33.08 -18.65 -9.29
N PRO A 194 33.85 -18.55 -8.19
CA PRO A 194 35.25 -18.97 -8.13
C PRO A 194 35.51 -20.43 -8.50
N SER A 195 34.52 -21.32 -8.32
CA SER A 195 34.68 -22.74 -8.68
C SER A 195 34.19 -23.06 -10.11
N GLY A 196 33.91 -22.04 -10.93
CA GLY A 196 33.48 -22.22 -12.32
C GLY A 196 31.99 -22.55 -12.49
N ARG A 197 31.19 -22.44 -11.43
CA ARG A 197 29.75 -22.71 -11.45
C ARG A 197 28.94 -21.43 -11.68
N THR A 198 27.75 -21.57 -12.26
CA THR A 198 26.83 -20.45 -12.51
C THR A 198 26.51 -19.69 -11.23
N PHE A 199 26.72 -18.38 -11.25
CA PHE A 199 26.51 -17.51 -10.11
C PHE A 199 25.18 -16.74 -10.25
N ASN A 200 24.09 -17.41 -9.91
CA ASN A 200 22.72 -16.91 -10.12
C ASN A 200 21.89 -16.99 -8.82
N SER A 201 21.45 -15.83 -8.32
CA SER A 201 20.66 -15.66 -7.10
C SER A 201 19.13 -15.61 -7.35
N SER A 202 18.65 -16.15 -8.47
CA SER A 202 17.21 -16.21 -8.74
C SER A 202 16.45 -16.98 -7.65
N TYR A 203 15.14 -16.74 -7.52
CA TYR A 203 14.28 -17.47 -6.57
C TYR A 203 14.45 -19.00 -6.63
N ARG A 204 14.68 -19.55 -7.84
CA ARG A 204 14.84 -20.99 -8.08
C ARG A 204 16.16 -21.55 -7.56
N THR A 205 17.22 -20.73 -7.51
CA THR A 205 18.60 -21.19 -7.30
C THR A 205 19.22 -20.69 -6.00
N ARG A 206 18.70 -19.61 -5.41
CA ARG A 206 19.26 -18.98 -4.20
C ARG A 206 19.39 -19.92 -3.00
N ASP A 207 18.54 -20.94 -2.92
CA ASP A 207 18.49 -21.87 -1.78
C ASP A 207 19.35 -23.13 -1.98
N THR A 208 19.86 -23.34 -3.19
CA THR A 208 20.75 -24.47 -3.52
C THR A 208 22.07 -24.39 -2.75
N MET A 209 22.63 -25.55 -2.42
CA MET A 209 23.91 -25.62 -1.73
C MET A 209 25.03 -25.06 -2.63
N GLU A 210 24.93 -25.32 -3.92
CA GLU A 210 25.87 -24.87 -4.94
C GLU A 210 25.96 -23.33 -4.97
N TYR A 211 24.83 -22.61 -5.03
CA TYR A 211 24.85 -21.14 -5.01
C TYR A 211 25.40 -20.59 -3.70
N LYS A 212 24.98 -21.14 -2.55
CA LYS A 212 25.45 -20.71 -1.23
C LYS A 212 26.96 -20.88 -1.10
N GLN A 213 27.50 -21.98 -1.62
CA GLN A 213 28.93 -22.25 -1.61
C GLN A 213 29.69 -21.31 -2.56
N GLU A 214 29.21 -21.07 -3.78
CA GLU A 214 29.83 -20.09 -4.68
C GLU A 214 29.82 -18.67 -4.09
N LEU A 215 28.71 -18.27 -3.46
CA LEU A 215 28.61 -16.98 -2.78
C LEU A 215 29.63 -16.88 -1.65
N GLY A 216 29.74 -17.92 -0.82
CA GLY A 216 30.72 -18.01 0.24
C GLY A 216 32.16 -17.90 -0.29
N ASN A 217 32.47 -18.63 -1.36
CA ASN A 217 33.79 -18.57 -2.00
C ASN A 217 34.08 -17.19 -2.61
N ALA A 218 33.07 -16.47 -3.10
CA ALA A 218 33.25 -15.16 -3.74
C ALA A 218 33.52 -14.02 -2.73
N ILE A 219 32.93 -14.08 -1.53
CA ILE A 219 33.07 -13.04 -0.50
C ILE A 219 34.06 -13.38 0.61
N GLY A 220 34.34 -14.66 0.82
CA GLY A 220 35.17 -15.18 1.91
C GLY A 220 36.65 -15.37 1.55
N MET A 221 37.09 -14.81 0.42
CA MET A 221 38.52 -14.70 0.09
C MET A 221 39.21 -13.66 0.98
#